data_AF-A0A380FDB0-F1
#
_entry.id   AF-A0A380FDB0-F1
#
_cell.length_a   1.000
_cell.length_b   1.000
_cell.length_c   1.000
_cell.angle_alpha   90.00
_cell.angle_beta   90.00
_cell.angle_gamma   90.00
#
_symmetry.space_group_name_H-M   'P 1'
#
loop_
_entity.id
_entity.type
_entity.pdbx_description
1 polymer ?
#
loop_
_entity_poly.entity_id
_entity_poly.type
_entity_poly.pdbx_seq_one_letter_code
_entity_poly.pdbx_strand_id
1 'polypeptide(L)'
;MSVIISLGGDGAIYVDRKQSFKAIVPNGQVINTVGSGDSTVAGMVAGLENGLSVGEAFKQAVSAGTATAFSEDLATRDAISDIQSQVEIKTLDGSV
;
A
#
# COMPACT_ATOMS: atom_id res chain seq x y z
N MET A 1 14.92 -3.73 10.46
CA MET A 1 13.83 -2.83 10.81
C MET A 1 13.36 -2.19 9.51
N SER A 2 12.10 -2.40 9.18
CA SER A 2 11.41 -1.69 8.11
C SER A 2 10.27 -0.91 8.77
N VAL A 3 9.88 0.21 8.18
CA VAL A 3 8.80 1.06 8.66
C VAL A 3 7.93 1.43 7.48
N ILE A 4 6.61 1.27 7.64
CA ILE A 4 5.61 1.81 6.73
C ILE A 4 4.90 2.96 7.45
N ILE A 5 4.84 4.11 6.78
CA ILE A 5 4.17 5.32 7.26
C ILE A 5 2.99 5.56 6.33
N SER A 6 1.77 5.33 6.84
CA SER A 6 0.55 5.68 6.11
C SER A 6 0.34 7.19 6.13
N LEU A 7 0.00 7.75 4.97
CA LEU A 7 -0.28 9.17 4.77
C LEU A 7 -1.72 9.38 4.28
N GLY A 8 -2.60 8.39 4.51
CA GLY A 8 -4.00 8.44 4.09
C GLY A 8 -4.14 8.58 2.57
N GLY A 9 -4.86 9.61 2.12
CA GLY A 9 -5.08 9.90 0.71
C GLY A 9 -3.79 10.20 -0.07
N ASP A 10 -2.72 10.60 0.61
CA ASP A 10 -1.42 10.84 -0.04
C ASP A 10 -0.61 9.54 -0.26
N GLY A 11 -1.19 8.37 0.05
CA GLY A 11 -0.55 7.06 -0.09
C GLY A 11 0.27 6.69 1.13
N ALA A 12 1.48 6.16 0.92
CA ALA A 12 2.33 5.69 2.02
C ALA A 12 3.82 5.80 1.69
N ILE A 13 4.66 5.77 2.71
CA ILE A 13 6.12 5.68 2.58
C ILE A 13 6.60 4.39 3.23
N TYR A 14 7.48 3.66 2.55
CA TYR A 14 8.24 2.55 3.11
C TYR A 14 9.70 2.97 3.27
N VAL A 15 10.33 2.61 4.39
CA VAL A 15 11.76 2.81 4.62
C VAL A 15 12.35 1.59 5.30
N ASP A 16 13.49 1.11 4.77
CA ASP A 16 14.39 0.21 5.48
C ASP A 16 15.85 0.68 5.37
N ARG A 17 16.81 -0.15 5.77
CA ARG A 17 18.25 0.18 5.75
C ARG A 17 18.86 0.31 4.35
N LYS A 18 18.17 -0.15 3.31
CA LYS A 18 18.68 -0.27 1.94
C LYS A 18 17.91 0.61 0.97
N GLN A 19 16.62 0.83 1.22
CA GLN A 19 15.74 1.48 0.25
C GLN A 19 14.61 2.26 0.94
N SER A 20 14.12 3.27 0.23
CA SER A 20 12.94 4.04 0.59
C SER A 20 12.03 4.19 -0.62
N PHE A 21 10.74 4.02 -0.40
CA PHE A 21 9.71 4.09 -1.44
C PHE A 21 8.57 5.00 -1.03
N LYS A 22 8.01 5.72 -1.99
CA LYS A 22 6.73 6.42 -1.90
C LYS A 22 5.73 5.71 -2.80
N ALA A 23 4.61 5.28 -2.22
CA ALA A 23 3.45 4.84 -2.97
C ALA A 23 2.54 6.06 -3.22
N ILE A 24 2.15 6.23 -4.48
CA ILE A 24 1.14 7.19 -4.91
C ILE A 24 -0.12 6.39 -5.24
N VAL A 25 -1.24 6.77 -4.64
CA VAL A 25 -2.51 6.08 -4.78
C VAL A 25 -3.48 6.90 -5.61
N PRO A 26 -4.44 6.28 -6.31
CA PRO A 26 -5.48 7.01 -7.01
C PRO A 26 -6.32 7.84 -6.04
N ASN A 27 -6.73 9.03 -6.50
CA ASN A 27 -7.78 9.77 -5.81
C ASN A 27 -9.11 9.04 -5.97
N GLY A 28 -9.84 8.88 -4.87
CA GLY A 28 -11.12 8.20 -4.86
C GLY A 28 -11.98 8.65 -3.69
N GLN A 29 -13.24 8.23 -3.71
CA GLN A 29 -14.15 8.49 -2.60
C GLN A 29 -13.82 7.54 -1.44
N VAL A 30 -13.42 8.11 -0.30
CA VAL A 30 -13.28 7.34 0.93
C VAL A 30 -14.67 7.00 1.46
N ILE A 31 -14.95 5.71 1.61
CA ILE A 31 -16.22 5.19 2.11
C ILE A 31 -16.08 4.77 3.57
N ASN A 32 -15.12 3.90 3.88
CA ASN A 32 -14.89 3.39 5.23
C ASN A 32 -13.41 3.08 5.46
N THR A 33 -12.78 3.72 6.45
CA THR A 33 -11.35 3.51 6.74
C THR A 33 -11.09 2.40 7.76
N VAL A 34 -12.13 1.86 8.41
CA VAL A 34 -11.99 0.77 9.38
C VAL A 34 -11.38 -0.46 8.69
N GLY A 35 -10.32 -1.01 9.28
CA GLY A 35 -9.62 -2.17 8.71
C GLY A 35 -8.62 -1.85 7.59
N SER A 36 -8.56 -0.62 7.07
CA SER A 36 -7.59 -0.26 6.01
C SER A 36 -6.12 -0.45 6.43
N GLY A 37 -5.78 -0.15 7.69
CA GLY A 37 -4.45 -0.40 8.23
C GLY A 37 -4.12 -1.89 8.35
N ASP A 38 -5.08 -2.68 8.83
CA ASP A 38 -4.94 -4.15 8.93
C ASP A 38 -4.78 -4.78 7.54
N SER A 39 -5.57 -4.31 6.56
CA SER A 39 -5.44 -4.69 5.16
C SER A 39 -4.07 -4.34 4.58
N THR A 40 -3.50 -3.18 4.94
CA THR A 40 -2.13 -2.84 4.53
C THR A 40 -1.10 -3.81 5.10
N VAL A 41 -1.18 -4.13 6.39
CA VAL A 41 -0.27 -5.09 7.01
C VAL A 41 -0.44 -6.47 6.37
N ALA A 42 -1.68 -6.94 6.19
CA ALA A 42 -1.99 -8.21 5.55
C ALA A 42 -1.47 -8.27 4.12
N GLY A 43 -1.63 -7.20 3.33
CA GLY A 43 -1.12 -7.10 1.97
C GLY A 43 0.41 -7.16 1.89
N MET A 44 1.11 -6.51 2.83
CA MET A 44 2.58 -6.57 2.90
C MET A 44 3.06 -7.99 3.21
N VAL A 45 2.51 -8.61 4.26
CA VAL A 45 2.88 -9.97 4.67
C VAL A 45 2.58 -10.97 3.57
N ALA A 46 1.38 -10.93 2.99
CA ALA A 46 1.00 -11.81 1.90
C ALA A 46 1.91 -11.64 0.67
N GLY A 47 2.29 -10.42 0.30
CA GLY A 47 3.22 -10.19 -0.80
C GLY A 47 4.59 -10.81 -0.55
N LEU A 48 5.15 -10.59 0.64
CA LEU A 48 6.45 -11.16 1.03
C LEU A 48 6.44 -12.69 1.09
N GLU A 49 5.40 -13.29 1.68
CA GLU A 49 5.24 -14.75 1.77
C GLU A 49 5.10 -15.39 0.37
N ASN A 50 4.53 -14.68 -0.60
CA ASN A 50 4.45 -15.11 -2.00
C ASN A 50 5.73 -14.84 -2.81
N GLY A 51 6.81 -14.38 -2.17
CA GLY A 51 8.10 -14.15 -2.82
C GLY A 51 8.19 -12.87 -3.65
N LEU A 52 7.27 -11.91 -3.46
CA LEU A 52 7.37 -10.61 -4.10
C LEU A 52 8.58 -9.83 -3.60
N SER A 53 9.11 -8.95 -4.44
CA SER A 53 10.11 -7.98 -4.01
C SER A 53 9.49 -7.03 -2.97
N VAL A 54 10.33 -6.38 -2.15
CA VAL A 54 9.85 -5.42 -1.14
C VAL A 54 8.99 -4.31 -1.77
N GLY A 55 9.38 -3.78 -2.93
CA GLY A 55 8.61 -2.75 -3.64
C GLY A 55 7.25 -3.26 -4.13
N GLU A 56 7.19 -4.48 -4.65
CA GLU A 56 5.94 -5.10 -5.10
C GLU A 56 5.03 -5.49 -3.93
N ALA A 57 5.59 -6.02 -2.85
CA ALA A 57 4.85 -6.30 -1.62
C ALA A 57 4.30 -5.00 -0.99
N PHE A 58 5.09 -3.93 -1.00
CA PHE A 58 4.65 -2.61 -0.54
C PHE A 58 3.55 -2.03 -1.44
N LYS A 59 3.65 -2.20 -2.76
CA LYS A 59 2.58 -1.84 -3.70
C LYS A 59 1.29 -2.56 -3.35
N GLN A 60 1.34 -3.89 -3.17
CA GLN A 60 0.19 -4.69 -2.76
C GLN A 60 -0.39 -4.26 -1.40
N ALA A 61 0.47 -3.97 -0.42
CA ALA A 61 0.07 -3.47 0.90
C ALA A 61 -0.77 -2.19 0.80
N VAL A 62 -0.27 -1.21 0.06
CA VAL A 62 -0.96 0.07 -0.10
C VAL A 62 -2.25 -0.11 -0.89
N SER A 63 -2.24 -0.93 -1.95
CA SER A 63 -3.45 -1.25 -2.71
C SER A 63 -4.54 -1.91 -1.87
N ALA A 64 -4.19 -2.83 -0.97
CA ALA A 64 -5.13 -3.48 -0.08
C ALA A 64 -5.79 -2.50 0.91
N GLY A 65 -4.98 -1.61 1.50
CA GLY A 65 -5.48 -0.58 2.41
C GLY A 65 -6.37 0.44 1.70
N THR A 66 -5.94 0.92 0.53
CA THR A 66 -6.72 1.89 -0.27
C THR A 66 -8.01 1.28 -0.80
N ALA A 67 -8.00 0.05 -1.30
CA ALA A 67 -9.23 -0.63 -1.74
C ALA A 67 -10.22 -0.82 -0.58
N THR A 68 -9.72 -1.09 0.63
CA THR A 68 -10.57 -1.19 1.82
C THR A 68 -11.15 0.17 2.17
N ALA A 69 -10.35 1.24 2.10
CA ALA A 69 -10.80 2.60 2.31
C ALA A 69 -11.93 3.04 1.35
N PHE A 70 -11.96 2.47 0.14
CA PHE A 70 -12.95 2.75 -0.90
C PHE A 70 -14.11 1.74 -0.93
N SER A 71 -14.20 0.85 0.05
CA SER A 71 -15.24 -0.17 0.16
C SER A 71 -16.10 0.06 1.42
N GLU A 72 -17.31 -0.49 1.47
CA GLU A 72 -18.16 -0.42 2.67
C GLU A 72 -17.63 -1.32 3.81
N ASP A 73 -16.99 -2.42 3.44
CA ASP A 73 -16.34 -3.42 4.31
C ASP A 73 -14.92 -3.72 3.79
N LEU A 74 -14.28 -4.80 4.22
CA LEU A 74 -12.99 -5.25 3.70
C LEU A 74 -13.02 -5.43 2.18
N ALA A 75 -11.93 -5.04 1.52
CA ALA A 75 -11.82 -5.09 0.07
C ALA A 75 -11.91 -6.51 -0.50
N THR A 76 -12.53 -6.63 -1.67
CA THR A 76 -12.48 -7.85 -2.47
C THR A 76 -11.14 -7.95 -3.21
N ARG A 77 -10.76 -9.15 -3.64
CA ARG A 77 -9.55 -9.36 -4.44
C ARG A 77 -9.53 -8.53 -5.73
N ASP A 78 -10.67 -8.42 -6.40
CA ASP A 78 -10.79 -7.65 -7.64
C ASP A 78 -10.59 -6.16 -7.39
N ALA A 79 -11.20 -5.60 -6.33
CA ALA A 79 -10.98 -4.21 -5.94
C ALA A 79 -9.51 -3.92 -5.61
N ILE A 80 -8.82 -4.85 -4.94
CA ILE A 80 -7.37 -4.72 -4.67
C ILE A 80 -6.58 -4.70 -5.97
N SER A 81 -6.87 -5.61 -6.91
CA SER A 81 -6.21 -5.69 -8.22
C SER A 81 -6.43 -4.41 -9.04
N ASP A 82 -7.65 -3.88 -9.03
CA ASP A 82 -8.01 -2.65 -9.73
C ASP A 82 -7.23 -1.45 -9.20
N ILE A 83 -7.14 -1.31 -7.87
CA ILE A 83 -6.32 -0.27 -7.25
C ILE A 83 -4.84 -0.50 -7.52
N GLN A 84 -4.36 -1.74 -7.45
CA GLN A 84 -2.96 -2.07 -7.69
C GLN A 84 -2.48 -1.69 -9.09
N SER A 85 -3.33 -1.78 -10.10
CA SER A 85 -3.02 -1.31 -11.46
C SER A 85 -2.77 0.20 -11.54
N GLN A 86 -3.28 0.97 -10.59
CA GLN A 86 -3.21 2.44 -10.52
C GLN A 86 -2.16 2.96 -9.53
N VAL A 87 -1.66 2.11 -8.63
CA VAL A 87 -0.63 2.51 -7.66
C VAL A 87 0.73 2.61 -8.35
N GLU A 88 1.39 3.75 -8.17
CA GLU A 88 2.76 3.98 -8.63
C GLU A 88 3.72 3.92 -7.43
N ILE A 89 4.84 3.22 -7.59
CA ILE A 89 5.93 3.19 -6.61
C ILE A 89 7.09 4.03 -7.12
N LYS A 90 7.49 5.03 -6.35
CA LYS A 90 8.67 5.85 -6.60
C LYS A 90 9.75 5.56 -5.58
N THR A 91 10.97 5.33 -6.04
CA THR A 91 12.14 5.32 -5.15
C THR A 91 12.38 6.73 -4.64
N LEU A 92 12.61 6.84 -3.34
CA LEU A 92 13.04 8.08 -2.72
C LEU A 92 14.56 8.02 -2.60
N ASP A 93 15.25 8.89 -3.32
CA ASP A 93 16.68 9.04 -3.22
C ASP A 93 16.99 9.95 -2.02
N GLY A 94 17.81 9.47 -1.10
CA GLY A 94 18.29 10.24 0.04
C GLY A 94 19.29 11.32 -0.39
N SER A 95 18.84 12.31 -1.16
CA SER A 95 19.56 13.55 -1.37
C SER A 95 19.11 14.55 -0.31
N VAL A 96 19.83 14.54 0.81
CA VAL A 96 19.98 15.72 1.68
C VAL A 96 21.19 16.51 1.23
#